data_AF-A0A2D7SNT9-F1
#
_entry.id   AF-A0A2D7SNT9-F1
#
_cell.length_a   1.000
_cell.length_b   1.000
_cell.length_c   1.000
_cell.angle_alpha   90.00
_cell.angle_beta   90.00
_cell.angle_gamma   90.00
#
_symmetry.space_group_name_H-M   'P 1'
#
loop_
_entity.id
_entity.type
_entity.pdbx_description
1 polymer ?
#
loop_
_entity_poly.entity_id
_entity_poly.type
_entity_poly.pdbx_seq_one_letter_code
_entity_poly.pdbx_strand_id
1 'polypeptide(L)'
;MLSKNNMSNKNQSPQIFTVWSSEVESRLDPFYHQSYFRELENQLKGSKHKLVKLKDICTAVRGVTYSRDDEAEDGVKILRANNITLSTNEINLDDVRYIRADFPVSDEQKLKTGDILMSAASGSKEHVGKVAYIADGTDFYFGSFMMVLRADTSKVNPQYLFEFLASKIFRSLLFRILGGTNINNLNFSMIGDFDIPLPPHEIQSKIAKISEKNRIKAKELEEEARSMITSIDDYVLGELGIATERERE
;
A
#
# COMPACT_ATOMS: atom_id res chain seq x y z
N MET A 1 3.22 -20.46 7.06
CA MET A 1 4.53 -20.89 6.50
C MET A 1 4.49 -20.71 4.99
N LEU A 2 5.06 -19.63 4.49
CA LEU A 2 5.21 -19.38 3.05
C LEU A 2 6.49 -20.09 2.61
N SER A 3 6.34 -21.18 1.87
CA SER A 3 7.45 -21.87 1.21
C SER A 3 7.98 -20.98 0.10
N LYS A 4 9.24 -20.57 0.24
CA LYS A 4 10.07 -20.05 -0.85
C LYS A 4 10.23 -21.15 -1.89
N ASN A 5 9.79 -20.92 -3.12
CA ASN A 5 10.22 -21.70 -4.27
C ASN A 5 10.91 -20.77 -5.27
N ASN A 6 12.22 -20.61 -5.07
CA ASN A 6 13.15 -20.43 -6.18
C ASN A 6 13.39 -21.82 -6.77
N MET A 7 13.04 -22.04 -8.05
CA MET A 7 13.80 -22.92 -8.95
C MET A 7 13.23 -22.85 -10.37
N SER A 8 14.14 -22.76 -11.33
CA SER A 8 13.92 -23.01 -12.75
C SER A 8 13.10 -24.27 -12.98
N ASN A 9 11.93 -24.16 -13.63
CA ASN A 9 11.12 -25.32 -13.95
C ASN A 9 10.96 -25.43 -15.48
N LYS A 10 11.91 -26.14 -16.11
CA LYS A 10 11.88 -26.52 -17.54
C LYS A 10 11.04 -27.79 -17.81
N ASN A 11 10.15 -28.17 -16.89
CA ASN A 11 9.35 -29.40 -17.02
C ASN A 11 7.96 -29.26 -16.39
N GLN A 12 7.17 -28.27 -16.83
CA GLN A 12 5.75 -28.22 -16.49
C GLN A 12 4.96 -28.94 -17.57
N SER A 13 4.40 -30.09 -17.21
CA SER A 13 3.32 -30.74 -17.95
C SER A 13 2.18 -29.73 -18.19
N PRO A 14 1.48 -29.81 -19.34
CA PRO A 14 0.40 -28.87 -19.65
C PRO A 14 -0.65 -28.91 -18.53
N GLN A 15 -0.86 -27.76 -17.90
CA GLN A 15 -1.87 -27.59 -16.86
C GLN A 15 -3.19 -27.18 -17.52
N ILE A 16 -4.27 -27.87 -17.17
CA ILE A 16 -5.63 -27.56 -17.61
C ILE A 16 -6.35 -26.91 -16.44
N PHE A 17 -7.10 -25.83 -16.71
CA PHE A 17 -8.05 -25.27 -15.76
C PHE A 17 -9.44 -25.28 -16.40
N THR A 18 -10.47 -25.39 -15.56
CA THR A 18 -11.86 -25.34 -15.98
C THR A 18 -12.55 -24.13 -15.35
N VAL A 19 -13.40 -23.49 -16.13
CA VAL A 19 -14.26 -22.38 -15.71
C VAL A 19 -15.55 -22.49 -16.50
N TRP A 20 -16.69 -22.20 -15.89
CA TRP A 20 -17.96 -22.23 -16.61
C TRP A 20 -17.97 -21.08 -17.62
N SER A 21 -18.49 -21.31 -18.83
CA SER A 21 -18.52 -20.28 -19.87
C SER A 21 -19.30 -19.02 -19.44
N SER A 22 -20.32 -19.17 -18.59
CA SER A 22 -21.07 -18.07 -17.97
C SER A 22 -20.26 -17.23 -16.98
N GLU A 23 -19.14 -17.75 -16.47
CA GLU A 23 -18.24 -17.07 -15.53
C GLU A 23 -17.03 -16.45 -16.24
N VAL A 24 -16.86 -16.74 -17.53
CA VAL A 24 -15.85 -16.10 -18.35
C VAL A 24 -16.40 -14.74 -18.76
N GLU A 25 -15.88 -13.68 -18.13
CA GLU A 25 -16.14 -12.30 -18.55
C GLU A 25 -15.30 -11.98 -19.81
N SER A 26 -14.28 -11.14 -19.67
CA SER A 26 -13.43 -10.67 -20.79
C SER A 26 -12.06 -11.34 -20.85
N ARG A 27 -11.69 -12.11 -19.81
CA ARG A 27 -10.33 -12.61 -19.62
C ARG A 27 -10.28 -14.12 -19.54
N LEU A 28 -9.41 -14.74 -20.34
CA LEU A 28 -9.14 -16.18 -20.37
C LEU A 28 -7.77 -16.47 -19.75
N ASP A 29 -7.70 -16.41 -18.42
CA ASP A 29 -6.45 -16.53 -17.67
C ASP A 29 -6.62 -17.51 -16.48
N PRO A 30 -5.81 -18.59 -16.38
CA PRO A 30 -5.95 -19.58 -15.32
C PRO A 30 -5.76 -18.99 -13.92
N PHE A 31 -4.85 -18.03 -13.78
CA PHE A 31 -4.55 -17.39 -12.50
C PHE A 31 -5.73 -16.52 -12.06
N TYR A 32 -6.27 -15.71 -12.97
CA TYR A 32 -7.45 -14.87 -12.72
C TYR A 32 -8.67 -15.68 -12.29
N HIS A 33 -8.83 -16.89 -12.81
CA HIS A 33 -10.01 -17.74 -12.58
C HIS A 33 -9.86 -18.75 -11.45
N GLN A 34 -8.77 -18.69 -10.66
CA GLN A 34 -8.58 -19.58 -9.51
C GLN A 34 -9.76 -19.48 -8.52
N SER A 35 -10.18 -20.64 -8.00
CA SER A 35 -11.31 -20.76 -7.06
C SER A 35 -11.12 -19.90 -5.80
N TYR A 36 -9.87 -19.72 -5.34
CA TYR A 36 -9.52 -18.85 -4.23
C TYR A 36 -10.10 -17.44 -4.37
N PHE A 37 -9.99 -16.83 -5.56
CA PHE A 37 -10.48 -15.47 -5.77
C PHE A 37 -12.00 -15.38 -5.78
N ARG A 38 -12.68 -16.42 -6.29
CA ARG A 38 -14.15 -16.48 -6.29
C ARG A 38 -14.69 -16.64 -4.88
N GLU A 39 -14.05 -17.48 -4.08
CA GLU A 39 -14.40 -17.65 -2.68
C GLU A 39 -14.26 -16.33 -1.91
N LEU A 40 -13.18 -15.56 -2.15
CA LEU A 40 -13.02 -14.22 -1.58
C LEU A 40 -14.14 -13.26 -2.00
N GLU A 41 -14.53 -13.25 -3.28
CA GLU A 41 -15.64 -12.42 -3.75
C GLU A 41 -16.97 -12.84 -3.13
N ASN A 42 -17.22 -14.13 -2.97
CA ASN A 42 -18.43 -14.65 -2.33
C ASN A 42 -18.47 -14.29 -0.84
N GLN A 43 -17.34 -14.38 -0.14
CA GLN A 43 -17.22 -13.93 1.25
C GLN A 43 -17.50 -12.43 1.38
N LEU A 44 -17.01 -11.63 0.43
CA LEU A 44 -17.26 -10.20 0.40
C LEU A 44 -18.74 -9.89 0.13
N LYS A 45 -19.36 -10.59 -0.82
CA LYS A 45 -20.81 -10.53 -1.13
C LYS A 45 -21.69 -11.00 0.04
N GLY A 46 -21.18 -11.90 0.87
CA GLY A 46 -21.81 -12.34 2.12
C GLY A 46 -21.73 -11.33 3.26
N SER A 47 -21.13 -10.15 3.06
CA SER A 47 -21.09 -9.08 4.05
C SER A 47 -22.50 -8.71 4.53
N LYS A 48 -22.66 -8.58 5.85
CA LYS A 48 -23.89 -8.05 6.46
C LYS A 48 -24.14 -6.55 6.20
N HIS A 49 -23.18 -5.88 5.56
CA HIS A 49 -23.23 -4.46 5.23
C HIS A 49 -23.32 -4.27 3.73
N LYS A 50 -24.03 -3.22 3.31
CA LYS A 50 -24.19 -2.84 1.90
C LYS A 50 -22.81 -2.73 1.23
N LEU A 51 -22.68 -3.31 0.04
CA LEU A 51 -21.53 -3.11 -0.82
C LEU A 51 -21.74 -1.87 -1.68
N VAL A 52 -20.69 -1.05 -1.79
CA VAL A 52 -20.62 0.11 -2.69
C VAL A 52 -19.38 0.00 -3.56
N LYS A 53 -19.35 0.66 -4.73
CA LYS A 53 -18.15 0.68 -5.55
C LYS A 53 -17.16 1.70 -4.99
N LEU A 54 -15.86 1.38 -5.05
CA LEU A 54 -14.79 2.29 -4.63
C LEU A 54 -14.93 3.68 -5.28
N LYS A 55 -15.24 3.71 -6.58
CA LYS A 55 -15.46 4.95 -7.35
C LYS A 55 -16.62 5.82 -6.87
N ASP A 56 -17.57 5.27 -6.11
CA ASP A 56 -18.73 6.02 -5.62
C ASP A 56 -18.42 6.77 -4.31
N ILE A 57 -17.34 6.38 -3.61
CA ILE A 57 -16.96 6.86 -2.28
C ILE A 57 -15.59 7.54 -2.23
N CYS A 58 -14.83 7.54 -3.32
CA CYS A 58 -13.57 8.27 -3.41
C CYS A 58 -13.26 8.72 -4.85
N THR A 59 -12.36 9.69 -4.96
CA THR A 59 -11.77 10.14 -6.23
C THR A 59 -10.29 9.80 -6.27
N ALA A 60 -9.73 9.59 -7.46
CA ALA A 60 -8.30 9.39 -7.64
C ALA A 60 -7.60 10.64 -8.18
N VAL A 61 -6.51 11.04 -7.53
CA VAL A 61 -5.62 12.12 -7.98
C VAL A 61 -4.32 11.52 -8.50
N ARG A 62 -3.86 12.01 -9.65
CA ARG A 62 -2.59 11.58 -10.26
C ARG A 62 -1.40 12.40 -9.75
N GLY A 63 -0.26 11.75 -9.62
CA GLY A 63 0.96 12.38 -9.17
C GLY A 63 1.62 13.28 -10.21
N VAL A 64 2.63 14.01 -9.75
CA VAL A 64 3.47 14.91 -10.54
C VAL A 64 4.33 14.10 -11.50
N THR A 65 4.32 14.47 -12.78
CA THR A 65 5.20 13.88 -13.79
C THR A 65 6.38 14.81 -14.00
N TYR A 66 7.59 14.31 -13.75
CA TYR A 66 8.83 15.06 -13.86
C TYR A 66 9.94 14.16 -14.44
N SER A 67 11.00 14.77 -14.92
CA SER A 67 12.18 14.11 -15.49
C SER A 67 13.38 14.16 -14.52
N ARG A 68 14.47 13.47 -14.86
CA ARG A 68 15.70 13.53 -14.04
C ARG A 68 16.31 14.92 -13.99
N ASP A 69 16.13 15.71 -15.04
CA ASP A 69 16.66 17.09 -15.12
C ASP A 69 15.89 18.06 -14.21
N ASP A 70 14.75 17.62 -13.68
CA ASP A 70 13.97 18.35 -12.69
C ASP A 70 14.38 18.04 -11.24
N GLU A 71 15.16 16.98 -11.01
CA GLU A 71 15.64 16.64 -9.67
C GLU A 71 16.65 17.67 -9.17
N ALA A 72 16.53 18.01 -7.89
CA ALA A 72 17.37 18.98 -7.20
C ALA A 72 17.74 18.47 -5.80
N GLU A 73 18.65 19.15 -5.12
CA GLU A 73 19.00 18.84 -3.73
C GLU A 73 17.92 19.32 -2.74
N ASP A 74 17.17 20.35 -3.11
CA ASP A 74 16.07 20.94 -2.34
C ASP A 74 14.90 21.38 -3.24
N GLY A 75 13.83 21.89 -2.63
CA GLY A 75 12.64 22.37 -3.33
C GLY A 75 11.37 21.56 -3.01
N VAL A 76 10.62 21.21 -4.05
CA VAL A 76 9.33 20.51 -3.89
C VAL A 76 9.57 19.07 -3.51
N LYS A 77 9.00 18.64 -2.38
CA LYS A 77 9.17 17.29 -1.82
C LYS A 77 8.25 16.30 -2.51
N ILE A 78 8.80 15.21 -3.05
CA ILE A 78 8.10 14.19 -3.82
C ILE A 78 8.24 12.83 -3.13
N LEU A 79 7.10 12.26 -2.74
CA LEU A 79 7.00 10.87 -2.30
C LEU A 79 6.86 9.94 -3.51
N ARG A 80 7.54 8.80 -3.42
CA ARG A 80 7.56 7.71 -4.41
C ARG A 80 7.14 6.41 -3.75
N ALA A 81 7.10 5.33 -4.53
CA ALA A 81 6.70 4.02 -4.03
C ALA A 81 7.55 3.56 -2.83
N ASN A 82 8.84 3.91 -2.78
CA ASN A 82 9.72 3.54 -1.66
C ASN A 82 9.35 4.22 -0.33
N ASN A 83 8.61 5.33 -0.38
CA ASN A 83 8.13 6.03 0.81
C ASN A 83 6.90 5.37 1.44
N ILE A 84 6.48 4.20 0.95
CA ILE A 84 5.47 3.36 1.62
C ILE A 84 6.13 2.07 2.09
N THR A 85 6.18 1.87 3.40
CA THR A 85 6.69 0.64 4.01
C THR A 85 5.67 -0.48 3.82
N LEU A 86 6.04 -1.55 3.11
CA LEU A 86 5.10 -2.61 2.73
C LEU A 86 4.56 -3.40 3.94
N SER A 87 5.40 -3.65 4.95
CA SER A 87 5.05 -4.44 6.13
C SER A 87 4.09 -3.71 7.07
N THR A 88 4.24 -2.39 7.20
CA THR A 88 3.48 -1.58 8.17
C THR A 88 2.40 -0.72 7.51
N ASN A 89 2.47 -0.47 6.19
CA ASN A 89 1.65 0.52 5.48
C ASN A 89 1.85 1.96 6.00
N GLU A 90 3.04 2.25 6.51
CA GLU A 90 3.42 3.58 6.99
C GLU A 90 4.22 4.36 5.96
N ILE A 91 4.24 5.68 6.12
CA ILE A 91 5.08 6.56 5.32
C ILE A 91 6.51 6.48 5.84
N ASN A 92 7.46 6.22 4.94
CA ASN A 92 8.89 6.35 5.20
C ASN A 92 9.39 7.67 4.59
N LEU A 93 9.99 8.53 5.42
CA LEU A 93 10.52 9.84 5.02
C LEU A 93 12.06 9.89 4.97
N ASP A 94 12.74 8.76 5.07
CA ASP A 94 14.21 8.66 5.06
C ASP A 94 14.78 8.99 3.67
N ASP A 95 14.05 8.65 2.60
CA ASP A 95 14.45 8.87 1.20
C ASP A 95 13.38 9.68 0.44
N VAL A 96 13.23 10.96 0.78
CA VAL A 96 12.39 11.90 0.03
C VAL A 96 13.15 12.41 -1.20
N ARG A 97 12.47 12.49 -2.36
CA ARG A 97 13.03 13.16 -3.54
C ARG A 97 12.64 14.62 -3.59
N TYR A 98 13.49 15.43 -4.19
CA TYR A 98 13.26 16.85 -4.37
C TYR A 98 13.32 17.18 -5.87
N ILE A 99 12.45 18.08 -6.28
CA ILE A 99 12.50 18.70 -7.60
C ILE A 99 12.60 20.22 -7.42
N ARG A 100 13.09 20.92 -8.44
CA ARG A 100 13.31 22.38 -8.40
C ARG A 100 12.10 23.12 -7.81
N ALA A 101 12.37 24.13 -6.98
CA ALA A 101 11.33 24.88 -6.26
C ALA A 101 10.33 25.62 -7.18
N ASP A 102 10.74 25.94 -8.42
CA ASP A 102 9.92 26.59 -9.44
C ASP A 102 9.12 25.61 -10.32
N PHE A 103 9.22 24.29 -10.05
CA PHE A 103 8.53 23.29 -10.83
C PHE A 103 6.99 23.45 -10.70
N PRO A 104 6.25 23.48 -11.82
CA PRO A 104 4.81 23.68 -11.79
C PRO A 104 4.10 22.47 -11.16
N VAL A 105 3.62 22.64 -9.93
CA VAL A 105 2.77 21.66 -9.23
C VAL A 105 1.41 22.26 -8.92
N SER A 106 0.36 21.44 -8.95
CA SER A 106 -0.99 21.85 -8.60
C SER A 106 -1.31 21.56 -7.14
N ASP A 107 -2.05 22.45 -6.47
CA ASP A 107 -2.58 22.24 -5.11
C ASP A 107 -3.43 20.97 -4.98
N GLU A 108 -3.99 20.46 -6.08
CA GLU A 108 -4.72 19.19 -6.07
C GLU A 108 -3.80 18.00 -5.80
N GLN A 109 -2.55 18.07 -6.30
CA GLN A 109 -1.49 17.06 -6.19
C GLN A 109 -0.73 17.14 -4.87
N LYS A 110 -1.01 18.15 -4.04
CA LYS A 110 -0.50 18.23 -2.67
C LYS A 110 -1.23 17.22 -1.79
N LEU A 111 -0.47 16.48 -0.97
CA LEU A 111 -1.04 15.54 -0.01
C LEU A 111 -1.80 16.26 1.09
N LYS A 112 -2.98 15.74 1.42
CA LYS A 112 -3.89 16.30 2.43
C LYS A 112 -4.15 15.28 3.53
N THR A 113 -4.45 15.75 4.73
CA THR A 113 -4.96 14.89 5.81
C THR A 113 -6.15 14.06 5.31
N GLY A 114 -6.11 12.76 5.57
CA GLY A 114 -7.14 11.81 5.13
C GLY A 114 -6.91 11.24 3.73
N ASP A 115 -5.89 11.70 2.99
CA ASP A 115 -5.52 11.08 1.73
C ASP A 115 -4.97 9.66 1.96
N ILE A 116 -5.23 8.77 1.00
CA ILE A 116 -4.68 7.42 0.97
C ILE A 116 -3.72 7.36 -0.21
N LEU A 117 -2.42 7.42 0.07
CA LEU A 117 -1.39 7.32 -0.96
C LEU A 117 -1.22 5.86 -1.37
N MET A 118 -1.28 5.58 -2.66
CA MET A 118 -1.18 4.23 -3.22
C MET A 118 -0.06 4.18 -4.27
N SER A 119 0.76 3.13 -4.19
CA SER A 119 1.72 2.81 -5.25
C SER A 119 0.98 2.30 -6.48
N ALA A 120 0.99 3.09 -7.56
CA ALA A 120 0.32 2.73 -8.80
C ALA A 120 1.22 1.86 -9.68
N ALA A 121 2.53 2.10 -9.69
CA ALA A 121 3.47 1.30 -10.45
C ALA A 121 4.75 0.94 -9.70
N SER A 122 5.27 -0.26 -9.97
CA SER A 122 6.50 -0.76 -9.37
C SER A 122 7.10 -1.88 -10.23
N GLY A 123 8.44 -2.02 -10.19
CA GLY A 123 9.13 -3.14 -10.82
C GLY A 123 8.77 -4.50 -10.22
N SER A 124 8.29 -4.55 -8.98
CA SER A 124 7.73 -5.74 -8.34
C SER A 124 6.22 -5.59 -8.11
N LYS A 125 5.47 -6.63 -8.49
CA LYS A 125 4.02 -6.75 -8.31
C LYS A 125 3.59 -6.66 -6.85
N GLU A 126 4.44 -7.08 -5.93
CA GLU A 126 4.18 -7.07 -4.49
C GLU A 126 4.02 -5.65 -3.93
N HIS A 127 4.74 -4.70 -4.54
CA HIS A 127 4.71 -3.28 -4.17
C HIS A 127 3.68 -2.47 -4.94
N VAL A 128 2.99 -3.04 -5.94
CA VAL A 128 1.85 -2.38 -6.58
C VAL A 128 0.65 -2.44 -5.64
N GLY A 129 -0.05 -1.32 -5.51
CA GLY A 129 -1.23 -1.15 -4.66
C GLY A 129 -0.98 -1.25 -3.16
N LYS A 130 0.28 -1.12 -2.71
CA LYS A 130 0.53 -0.84 -1.29
C LYS A 130 0.06 0.58 -1.00
N VAL A 131 -0.47 0.79 0.20
CA VAL A 131 -1.10 2.04 0.61
C VAL A 131 -0.44 2.60 1.87
N ALA A 132 -0.53 3.91 2.06
CA ALA A 132 -0.23 4.60 3.29
C ALA A 132 -1.30 5.65 3.57
N TYR A 133 -1.63 5.85 4.85
CA TYR A 133 -2.57 6.86 5.28
C TYR A 133 -1.84 8.17 5.60
N ILE A 134 -2.32 9.29 5.07
CA ILE A 134 -1.80 10.62 5.39
C ILE A 134 -2.56 11.15 6.62
N ALA A 135 -1.98 10.97 7.81
CA ALA A 135 -2.59 11.43 9.07
C ALA A 135 -2.56 12.96 9.19
N ASP A 136 -1.42 13.57 8.86
CA ASP A 136 -1.22 15.01 8.99
C ASP A 136 -0.97 15.66 7.63
N GLY A 137 -1.55 16.85 7.44
CA GLY A 137 -1.36 17.65 6.24
C GLY A 137 0.12 17.97 6.10
N THR A 138 0.68 17.67 4.93
CA THR A 138 2.12 17.78 4.68
C THR A 138 2.40 18.65 3.47
N ASP A 139 3.61 19.20 3.39
CA ASP A 139 4.09 19.89 2.18
C ASP A 139 4.65 18.91 1.13
N PHE A 140 4.17 17.67 1.16
CA PHE A 140 4.58 16.62 0.23
C PHE A 140 3.64 16.56 -0.98
N TYR A 141 4.25 16.31 -2.12
CA TYR A 141 3.61 15.88 -3.36
C TYR A 141 4.00 14.42 -3.62
N PHE A 142 3.47 13.83 -4.68
CA PHE A 142 3.73 12.43 -5.02
C PHE A 142 4.00 12.25 -6.51
N GLY A 143 4.88 11.32 -6.85
CA GLY A 143 5.27 11.07 -8.24
C GLY A 143 4.17 10.39 -9.06
N SER A 144 4.29 10.46 -10.39
CA SER A 144 3.31 9.93 -11.36
C SER A 144 3.07 8.42 -11.30
N PHE A 145 3.99 7.65 -10.72
CA PHE A 145 3.84 6.22 -10.43
C PHE A 145 3.07 5.93 -9.13
N MET A 146 2.53 6.96 -8.51
CA MET A 146 1.66 6.91 -7.34
C MET A 146 0.29 7.48 -7.71
N MET A 147 -0.72 7.14 -6.93
CA MET A 147 -2.01 7.80 -6.96
C MET A 147 -2.49 8.06 -5.54
N VAL A 148 -3.28 9.12 -5.36
CA VAL A 148 -4.00 9.36 -4.11
C VAL A 148 -5.45 8.95 -4.30
N LEU A 149 -5.97 8.14 -3.38
CA LEU A 149 -7.40 7.90 -3.24
C LEU A 149 -7.92 8.84 -2.17
N ARG A 150 -8.65 9.88 -2.59
CA ARG A 150 -9.22 10.91 -1.71
C ARG A 150 -10.67 10.57 -1.43
N ALA A 151 -10.95 10.20 -0.18
CA ALA A 151 -12.27 9.78 0.26
C ALA A 151 -13.28 10.94 0.26
N ASP A 152 -14.51 10.65 -0.13
CA ASP A 152 -15.66 11.51 0.11
C ASP A 152 -16.10 11.33 1.57
N THR A 153 -15.70 12.26 2.44
CA THR A 153 -15.92 12.17 3.89
C THR A 153 -17.39 12.20 4.28
N SER A 154 -18.28 12.64 3.38
CA SER A 154 -19.73 12.56 3.58
C SER A 154 -20.29 11.14 3.43
N LYS A 155 -19.53 10.23 2.81
CA LYS A 155 -19.94 8.84 2.52
C LYS A 155 -19.12 7.80 3.28
N VAL A 156 -17.84 8.06 3.50
CA VAL A 156 -16.92 7.08 4.10
C VAL A 156 -15.89 7.75 4.98
N ASN A 157 -15.56 7.11 6.10
CA ASN A 157 -14.43 7.49 6.94
C ASN A 157 -13.11 7.14 6.20
N PRO A 158 -12.20 8.10 5.99
CA PRO A 158 -10.96 7.87 5.23
C PRO A 158 -10.06 6.78 5.82
N GLN A 159 -9.93 6.75 7.15
CA GLN A 159 -9.10 5.76 7.85
C GLN A 159 -9.71 4.36 7.77
N TYR A 160 -11.04 4.24 7.84
CA TYR A 160 -11.72 2.97 7.55
C TYR A 160 -11.43 2.48 6.13
N LEU A 161 -11.55 3.37 5.13
CA LEU A 161 -11.25 3.01 3.74
C LEU A 161 -9.80 2.56 3.59
N PHE A 162 -8.85 3.27 4.21
CA PHE A 162 -7.44 2.86 4.26
C PHE A 162 -7.27 1.44 4.82
N GLU A 163 -7.89 1.12 5.96
CA GLU A 163 -7.75 -0.22 6.55
C GLU A 163 -8.35 -1.32 5.66
N PHE A 164 -9.44 -1.02 4.96
CA PHE A 164 -9.98 -1.97 3.99
C PHE A 164 -9.02 -2.18 2.80
N LEU A 165 -8.44 -1.10 2.26
CA LEU A 165 -7.47 -1.16 1.16
C LEU A 165 -6.14 -1.82 1.58
N ALA A 166 -5.76 -1.71 2.84
CA ALA A 166 -4.59 -2.40 3.40
C ALA A 166 -4.87 -3.88 3.73
N SER A 167 -6.15 -4.29 3.75
CA SER A 167 -6.54 -5.64 4.14
C SER A 167 -6.08 -6.72 3.16
N LYS A 168 -5.93 -7.94 3.68
CA LYS A 168 -5.58 -9.11 2.85
C LYS A 168 -6.58 -9.38 1.74
N ILE A 169 -7.88 -9.12 1.98
CA ILE A 169 -8.93 -9.34 0.98
C ILE A 169 -8.72 -8.42 -0.22
N PHE A 170 -8.58 -7.10 0.02
CA PHE A 170 -8.33 -6.16 -1.06
C PHE A 170 -7.02 -6.47 -1.79
N ARG A 171 -5.94 -6.74 -1.05
CA ARG A 171 -4.62 -7.08 -1.62
C ARG A 171 -4.69 -8.34 -2.50
N SER A 172 -5.41 -9.37 -2.08
CA SER A 172 -5.62 -10.59 -2.89
C SER A 172 -6.44 -10.32 -4.15
N LEU A 173 -7.55 -9.58 -4.05
CA LEU A 173 -8.37 -9.24 -5.20
C LEU A 173 -7.63 -8.33 -6.19
N LEU A 174 -6.81 -7.40 -5.69
CA LEU A 174 -5.93 -6.60 -6.54
C LEU A 174 -4.90 -7.48 -7.24
N PHE A 175 -4.29 -8.42 -6.52
CA PHE A 175 -3.32 -9.35 -7.09
C PHE A 175 -3.93 -10.24 -8.18
N ARG A 176 -5.22 -10.61 -8.08
CA ARG A 176 -5.96 -11.28 -9.16
C ARG A 176 -5.90 -10.50 -10.47
N ILE A 177 -6.14 -9.19 -10.43
CA ILE A 177 -6.19 -8.32 -11.61
C ILE A 177 -4.79 -8.13 -12.19
N LEU A 178 -3.81 -7.87 -11.34
CA LEU A 178 -2.41 -7.67 -11.74
C LEU A 178 -1.72 -8.98 -12.17
N GLY A 179 -2.12 -10.10 -11.61
CA GLY A 179 -1.61 -11.43 -11.95
C GLY A 179 -1.95 -11.79 -13.39
N GLY A 180 -1.07 -12.57 -14.05
CA GLY A 180 -1.24 -13.01 -15.43
C GLY A 180 -1.10 -11.94 -16.54
N THR A 181 -0.90 -10.67 -16.18
CA THR A 181 -0.57 -9.61 -17.14
C THR A 181 0.87 -9.12 -16.96
N ASN A 182 1.46 -8.52 -18.01
CA ASN A 182 2.70 -7.72 -17.89
C ASN A 182 2.43 -6.30 -17.34
N ILE A 183 1.22 -6.06 -16.80
CA ILE A 183 0.82 -4.75 -16.30
C ILE A 183 1.35 -4.59 -14.88
N ASN A 184 2.36 -3.74 -14.75
CA ASN A 184 2.89 -3.27 -13.48
C ASN A 184 2.40 -1.84 -13.15
N ASN A 185 1.37 -1.34 -13.84
CA ASN A 185 0.84 0.00 -13.66
C ASN A 185 -0.68 -0.05 -13.45
N LEU A 186 -1.10 0.32 -12.24
CA LEU A 186 -2.48 0.41 -11.80
C LEU A 186 -3.06 1.77 -12.19
N ASN A 187 -4.29 1.76 -12.68
CA ASN A 187 -5.08 2.98 -12.84
C ASN A 187 -6.40 2.86 -12.08
N PHE A 188 -7.06 3.99 -11.85
CA PHE A 188 -8.28 4.00 -11.05
C PHE A 188 -9.42 3.19 -11.69
N SER A 189 -9.54 3.15 -13.01
CA SER A 189 -10.55 2.33 -13.68
C SER A 189 -10.40 0.83 -13.41
N MET A 190 -9.21 0.33 -13.09
CA MET A 190 -9.00 -1.08 -12.72
C MET A 190 -9.53 -1.41 -11.33
N ILE A 191 -9.59 -0.44 -10.41
CA ILE A 191 -10.00 -0.67 -9.01
C ILE A 191 -11.33 0.01 -8.64
N GLY A 192 -11.83 0.91 -9.47
CA GLY A 192 -13.03 1.70 -9.19
C GLY A 192 -14.28 0.84 -8.98
N ASP A 193 -14.35 -0.33 -9.61
CA ASP A 193 -15.49 -1.26 -9.50
C ASP A 193 -15.34 -2.31 -8.38
N PHE A 194 -14.30 -2.21 -7.54
CA PHE A 194 -14.19 -3.06 -6.36
C PHE A 194 -15.33 -2.78 -5.40
N ASP A 195 -15.92 -3.85 -4.89
CA ASP A 195 -16.92 -3.78 -3.85
C ASP A 195 -16.26 -3.48 -2.50
N ILE A 196 -16.76 -2.46 -1.82
CA ILE A 196 -16.33 -2.03 -0.50
C ILE A 196 -17.54 -2.20 0.44
N PRO A 197 -17.45 -3.03 1.49
CA PRO A 197 -18.44 -3.06 2.54
C PRO A 197 -18.54 -1.69 3.19
N LEU A 198 -19.75 -1.16 3.32
CA LEU A 198 -19.98 0.15 3.89
C LEU A 198 -20.87 0.02 5.14
N PRO A 199 -20.29 -0.27 6.32
CA PRO A 199 -21.03 -0.26 7.56
C PRO A 199 -21.43 1.17 7.96
N PRO A 200 -22.35 1.36 8.91
CA PRO A 200 -22.63 2.67 9.50
C PRO A 200 -21.36 3.39 9.99
N HIS A 201 -21.34 4.73 9.91
CA HIS A 201 -20.17 5.55 10.30
C HIS A 201 -19.65 5.27 11.71
N GLU A 202 -20.52 4.89 12.65
CA GLU A 202 -20.12 4.51 14.01
C GLU A 202 -19.19 3.28 14.00
N ILE A 203 -19.52 2.26 13.21
CA ILE A 203 -18.71 1.05 13.05
C ILE A 203 -17.42 1.37 12.30
N GLN A 204 -17.49 2.18 11.23
CA GLN A 204 -16.29 2.62 10.52
C GLN A 204 -15.31 3.32 11.48
N SER A 205 -15.82 4.21 12.32
CA SER A 205 -15.02 4.94 13.31
C SER A 205 -14.46 4.03 14.40
N LYS A 206 -15.20 3.00 14.83
CA LYS A 206 -14.71 1.99 15.77
C LYS A 206 -13.53 1.21 15.18
N ILE A 207 -13.64 0.78 13.92
CA ILE A 207 -12.57 0.08 13.21
C ILE A 207 -11.33 0.96 13.10
N ALA A 208 -11.51 2.22 12.66
CA ALA A 208 -10.43 3.20 12.54
C ALA A 208 -9.68 3.39 13.87
N LYS A 209 -10.41 3.64 14.97
CA LYS A 209 -9.82 3.82 16.31
C LYS A 209 -9.05 2.60 16.81
N ILE A 210 -9.61 1.40 16.63
CA ILE A 210 -8.94 0.17 17.05
C ILE A 210 -7.64 -0.03 16.26
N SER A 211 -7.70 0.20 14.95
CA SER A 211 -6.53 0.04 14.09
C SER A 211 -5.43 1.04 14.45
N GLU A 212 -5.78 2.31 14.63
CA GLU A 212 -4.85 3.35 15.06
C GLU A 212 -4.15 3.00 16.37
N LYS A 213 -4.93 2.61 17.38
CA LYS A 213 -4.41 2.18 18.68
C LYS A 213 -3.41 1.02 18.52
N ASN A 214 -3.75 0.03 17.70
CA ASN A 214 -2.90 -1.13 17.49
C ASN A 214 -1.62 -0.77 16.73
N ARG A 215 -1.70 0.14 15.75
CA ARG A 215 -0.54 0.63 14.99
C ARG A 215 0.43 1.40 15.89
N ILE A 216 -0.08 2.33 16.71
CA ILE A 216 0.71 3.05 17.70
C ILE A 216 1.41 2.05 18.64
N LYS A 217 0.65 1.07 19.16
CA LYS A 217 1.23 0.07 20.06
C LYS A 217 2.29 -0.81 19.38
N ALA A 218 2.07 -1.19 18.13
CA ALA A 218 3.04 -1.96 17.36
C ALA A 218 4.35 -1.18 17.18
N LYS A 219 4.26 0.12 16.88
CA LYS A 219 5.42 0.99 16.74
C LYS A 219 6.21 1.15 18.04
N GLU A 220 5.53 1.38 19.17
CA GLU A 220 6.17 1.43 20.50
C GLU A 220 6.98 0.16 20.79
N LEU A 221 6.37 -1.01 20.52
CA LEU A 221 7.02 -2.30 20.74
C LEU A 221 8.20 -2.55 19.79
N GLU A 222 8.12 -2.07 18.55
CA GLU A 222 9.22 -2.15 17.59
C GLU A 222 10.41 -1.27 18.00
N GLU A 223 10.15 -0.06 18.48
CA GLU A 223 11.17 0.85 19.01
C GLU A 223 11.83 0.26 20.27
N GLU A 224 11.05 -0.30 21.19
CA GLU A 224 11.54 -0.99 22.39
C GLU A 224 12.43 -2.19 22.01
N ALA A 225 11.95 -3.06 21.11
CA ALA A 225 12.71 -4.21 20.64
C ALA A 225 14.02 -3.79 19.96
N ARG A 226 13.98 -2.72 19.15
CA ARG A 226 15.18 -2.17 18.49
C ARG A 226 16.18 -1.65 19.52
N SER A 227 15.72 -0.94 20.55
CA SER A 227 16.59 -0.44 21.62
C SER A 227 17.25 -1.58 22.40
N MET A 228 16.52 -2.66 22.70
CA MET A 228 17.07 -3.84 23.36
C MET A 228 18.17 -4.49 22.52
N ILE A 229 17.94 -4.65 21.21
CA ILE A 229 18.94 -5.22 20.30
C ILE A 229 20.19 -4.34 20.23
N THR A 230 20.04 -3.02 20.11
CA THR A 230 21.19 -2.10 20.06
C THR A 230 22.00 -2.13 21.37
N SER A 231 21.36 -2.31 22.51
CA SER A 231 22.05 -2.38 23.81
C SER A 231 22.92 -3.65 23.99
N ILE A 232 22.71 -4.68 23.15
CA ILE A 232 23.53 -5.90 23.18
C ILE A 232 24.96 -5.60 22.74
N ASP A 233 25.16 -4.70 21.76
CA ASP A 233 26.51 -4.38 21.29
C ASP A 233 27.36 -3.80 22.43
N ASP A 234 26.81 -2.86 23.20
CA ASP A 234 27.48 -2.28 24.37
C ASP A 234 27.82 -3.36 25.43
N TYR A 235 26.88 -4.28 25.69
CA TYR A 235 27.10 -5.40 26.62
C TYR A 235 28.20 -6.35 26.13
N VAL A 236 28.15 -6.76 24.86
CA VAL A 236 29.12 -7.70 24.26
C VAL A 236 30.51 -7.07 24.24
N LEU A 237 30.64 -5.80 23.84
CA LEU A 237 31.91 -5.10 23.82
C LEU A 237 32.49 -4.98 25.25
N GLY A 238 31.64 -4.71 26.24
CA GLY A 238 32.01 -4.70 27.65
C GLY A 238 32.56 -6.05 28.14
N GLU A 239 31.84 -7.16 27.89
CA GLU A 239 32.27 -8.51 28.28
C GLU A 239 33.56 -8.97 27.56
N LEU A 240 33.76 -8.53 26.33
CA LEU A 240 34.97 -8.82 25.56
C LEU A 240 36.16 -7.90 25.89
N GLY A 241 35.97 -6.92 26.79
CA GLY A 241 37.01 -5.96 27.18
C GLY A 241 37.43 -5.02 26.05
N ILE A 242 36.56 -4.81 25.06
CA ILE A 242 36.81 -3.93 23.92
C ILE A 242 36.27 -2.55 24.26
N ALA A 243 37.16 -1.60 24.52
CA ALA A 243 36.78 -0.22 24.81
C ALA A 243 36.08 0.42 23.60
N THR A 244 34.84 0.86 23.81
CA THR A 244 34.11 1.67 22.84
C THR A 244 34.76 3.05 22.70
N GLU A 245 34.76 3.64 21.50
CA GLU A 245 35.43 4.92 21.19
C GLU A 245 34.98 6.11 22.08
N ARG A 246 33.87 6.00 22.82
CA ARG A 246 33.40 7.00 23.78
C ARG A 246 34.30 7.17 25.01
N GLU A 247 35.29 6.32 25.23
CA GLU A 247 36.26 6.41 26.35
C GLU A 247 37.64 6.95 25.92
N ARG A 248 37.82 7.43 24.68
CA ARG A 248 39.08 7.96 24.16
C ARG A 248 39.10 9.49 23.97
N GLU A 249 38.29 10.21 24.73
CA GLU A 249 38.35 11.67 24.90
C GLU A 249 38.59 12.01 26.37
#